data_AF-A0A973F2N6-F1
#
_entry.id   AF-A0A973F2N6-F1
#
_cell.length_a   1.000
_cell.length_b   1.000
_cell.length_c   1.000
_cell.angle_alpha   90.00
_cell.angle_beta   90.00
_cell.angle_gamma   90.00
#
_symmetry.space_group_name_H-M   'P 1'
#
loop_
_entity.id
_entity.type
_entity.pdbx_description
1 polymer ?
#
loop_
_entity_poly.entity_id
_entity_poly.type
_entity_poly.pdbx_seq_one_letter_code
_entity_poly.pdbx_strand_id
1 'polypeptide(L)'
;MEILNKKSSQNIKNRPPKTPLWRKLLSKVSFVLLVPIISFTILFAVLFTITEERQAKDTLTLIIASAFSQKGLDDETEIIEIKNKMDLAGVDKFVPIDGVMVEISRRDIEELSPRDLRLKIFAEIANLLYSQDEQEINRTITNDEIKKGLENAGFLGVISKNGHKETEKLFSYALLLACLVGAVVYSLNKGLDRLKVPAKAVLFGSLPGLLISFLLKMLLSQPSPVSISGDSQAANILSNMINSALPQTIDIFLRTYLWVFITSASVYIGILIYKFWNKLFARRVNISE
;
A
#
# COMPACT_ATOMS: atom_id res chain seq x y z
N MET A 1 60.30 2.04 44.21
CA MET A 1 59.57 1.11 43.32
C MET A 1 58.09 0.92 43.67
N GLU A 2 57.54 1.49 44.75
CA GLU A 2 56.11 1.31 45.11
C GLU A 2 55.11 2.20 44.34
N ILE A 3 55.57 3.29 43.72
CA ILE A 3 54.68 4.27 43.07
C ILE A 3 54.11 3.73 41.73
N LEU A 4 54.80 2.78 41.09
CA LEU A 4 54.35 2.19 39.82
C LEU A 4 53.22 1.15 40.01
N ASN A 5 53.06 0.58 41.20
CA ASN A 5 52.04 -0.44 41.44
C ASN A 5 50.64 0.17 41.71
N LYS A 6 50.57 1.38 42.27
CA LYS A 6 49.31 2.07 42.58
C LYS A 6 48.56 2.57 41.33
N LYS A 7 49.29 2.96 40.27
CA LYS A 7 48.70 3.39 38.99
C LYS A 7 48.03 2.25 38.22
N SER A 8 48.50 1.00 38.37
CA SER A 8 47.87 -0.15 37.68
C SER A 8 46.52 -0.53 38.31
N SER A 9 46.41 -0.44 39.64
CA SER A 9 45.17 -0.79 40.36
C SER A 9 44.07 0.26 40.22
N GLN A 10 44.40 1.55 40.09
CA GLN A 10 43.41 2.60 39.81
C GLN A 10 42.86 2.53 38.38
N ASN A 11 43.64 2.04 37.41
CA ASN A 11 43.22 1.95 36.00
C ASN A 11 42.22 0.81 35.72
N ILE A 12 42.07 -0.13 36.66
CA ILE A 12 41.08 -1.22 36.57
C ILE A 12 39.70 -0.76 37.07
N LYS A 13 39.66 0.18 38.03
CA LYS A 13 38.42 0.64 38.68
C LYS A 13 37.54 1.53 37.78
N ASN A 14 38.10 2.09 36.71
CA ASN A 14 37.40 3.00 35.80
C ASN A 14 36.98 2.34 34.47
N ARG A 15 37.12 1.02 34.32
CA ARG A 15 36.60 0.36 33.11
C ARG A 15 35.07 0.27 33.22
N PRO A 16 34.31 0.81 32.25
CA PRO A 16 32.86 0.66 32.27
C PRO A 16 32.51 -0.83 32.29
N PRO A 17 31.50 -1.24 33.07
CA PRO A 17 31.14 -2.66 33.18
C PRO A 17 30.88 -3.21 31.78
N LYS A 18 31.61 -4.28 31.42
CA LYS A 18 31.40 -4.97 30.13
C LYS A 18 29.94 -5.39 30.06
N THR A 19 29.21 -4.85 29.09
CA THR A 19 27.84 -5.29 28.80
C THR A 19 27.85 -6.80 28.58
N PRO A 20 26.95 -7.57 29.23
CA PRO A 20 26.98 -9.02 29.12
C PRO A 20 26.69 -9.45 27.67
N LEU A 21 27.34 -10.54 27.24
CA LEU A 21 27.29 -11.02 25.85
C LEU A 21 25.85 -11.33 25.39
N TRP A 22 25.02 -11.89 26.28
CA TRP A 22 23.61 -12.19 25.99
C TRP A 22 22.83 -10.95 25.56
N ARG A 23 23.08 -9.78 26.15
CA ARG A 23 22.39 -8.53 25.80
C ARG A 23 22.76 -8.06 24.39
N LYS A 24 24.02 -8.23 23.99
CA LYS A 24 24.47 -7.89 22.62
C LYS A 24 23.84 -8.81 21.58
N LEU A 25 23.74 -10.11 21.88
CA LEU A 25 23.09 -11.09 21.00
C LEU A 25 21.59 -10.78 20.87
N LEU A 26 20.91 -10.58 22.00
CA LEU A 26 19.47 -10.29 22.02
C LEU A 26 19.15 -9.02 21.24
N SER A 27 19.94 -7.94 21.40
CA SER A 27 19.74 -6.72 20.62
C SER A 27 19.90 -6.92 19.10
N LYS A 28 20.78 -7.82 18.65
CA LYS A 28 20.94 -8.13 17.23
C LYS A 28 19.77 -8.97 16.71
N VAL A 29 19.38 -10.00 17.45
CA VAL A 29 18.25 -10.87 17.10
C VAL A 29 16.95 -10.07 17.05
N SER A 30 16.69 -9.22 18.05
CA SER A 30 15.50 -8.36 18.06
C SER A 30 15.50 -7.36 16.91
N PHE A 31 16.66 -6.84 16.49
CA PHE A 31 16.74 -6.00 15.29
C PHE A 31 16.41 -6.78 14.01
N VAL A 32 16.98 -7.98 13.83
CA VAL A 32 16.71 -8.84 12.67
C VAL A 32 15.24 -9.23 12.60
N LEU A 33 14.61 -9.50 13.75
CA LEU A 33 13.18 -9.81 13.83
C LEU A 33 12.29 -8.58 13.59
N LEU A 34 12.71 -7.39 14.05
CA LEU A 34 11.93 -6.17 13.91
C LEU A 34 11.79 -5.72 12.45
N VAL A 35 12.81 -5.94 11.61
CA VAL A 35 12.79 -5.57 10.19
C VAL A 35 11.60 -6.18 9.42
N PRO A 36 11.42 -7.52 9.35
CA PRO A 36 10.30 -8.11 8.64
C PRO A 36 8.95 -7.75 9.26
N ILE A 37 8.87 -7.63 10.61
CA ILE A 37 7.63 -7.19 11.27
C ILE A 37 7.24 -5.79 10.80
N ILE A 38 8.19 -4.85 10.72
CA ILE A 38 7.92 -3.52 10.18
C ILE A 38 7.56 -3.59 8.69
N SER A 39 8.24 -4.41 7.89
CA SER A 39 7.89 -4.60 6.47
C SER A 39 6.42 -5.03 6.30
N PHE A 40 5.98 -6.02 7.07
CA PHE A 40 4.57 -6.46 7.06
C PHE A 40 3.62 -5.39 7.60
N THR A 41 4.03 -4.65 8.63
CA THR A 41 3.21 -3.56 9.19
C THR A 41 2.97 -2.47 8.14
N ILE A 42 4.01 -2.06 7.40
CA ILE A 42 3.87 -1.08 6.32
C ILE A 42 3.02 -1.65 5.18
N LEU A 43 3.20 -2.92 4.82
CA LEU A 43 2.38 -3.58 3.79
C LEU A 43 0.90 -3.54 4.17
N PHE A 44 0.55 -3.93 5.40
CA PHE A 44 -0.84 -3.88 5.87
C PHE A 44 -1.37 -2.45 6.00
N ALA A 45 -0.53 -1.47 6.33
CA ALA A 45 -0.93 -0.05 6.33
C ALA A 45 -1.31 0.42 4.91
N VAL A 46 -0.55 0.00 3.89
CA VAL A 46 -0.86 0.32 2.50
C VAL A 46 -2.14 -0.39 2.04
N LEU A 47 -2.29 -1.68 2.33
CA LEU A 47 -3.52 -2.42 2.03
C LEU A 47 -4.73 -1.81 2.74
N PHE A 48 -4.59 -1.39 4.00
CA PHE A 48 -5.65 -0.71 4.74
C PHE A 48 -6.10 0.58 4.04
N THR A 49 -5.13 1.34 3.49
CA THR A 49 -5.41 2.56 2.73
C THR A 49 -6.13 2.28 1.42
N ILE A 50 -5.73 1.25 0.67
CA ILE A 50 -6.35 0.88 -0.61
C ILE A 50 -7.76 0.31 -0.42
N THR A 51 -7.98 -0.40 0.68
CA THR A 51 -9.28 -1.00 1.02
C THR A 51 -10.24 -0.02 1.69
N GLU A 52 -9.79 1.21 1.97
CA GLU A 52 -10.64 2.30 2.45
C GLU A 52 -11.79 2.54 1.47
N GLU A 53 -13.01 2.74 1.97
CA GLU A 53 -14.24 2.77 1.18
C GLU A 53 -14.14 3.59 -0.12
N ARG A 54 -13.65 4.83 -0.03
CA ARG A 54 -13.52 5.69 -1.22
C ARG A 54 -12.53 5.12 -2.23
N GLN A 55 -11.31 4.77 -1.79
CA GLN A 55 -10.25 4.27 -2.66
C GLN A 55 -10.60 2.90 -3.25
N ALA A 56 -11.22 2.04 -2.44
CA ALA A 56 -11.69 0.73 -2.85
C ALA A 56 -12.76 0.84 -3.93
N LYS A 57 -13.77 1.69 -3.73
CA LYS A 57 -14.82 1.94 -4.73
C LYS A 57 -14.25 2.50 -6.04
N ASP A 58 -13.35 3.48 -5.97
CA ASP A 58 -12.70 4.04 -7.16
C ASP A 58 -11.88 2.98 -7.91
N THR A 59 -11.11 2.17 -7.17
CA THR A 59 -10.29 1.09 -7.75
C THR A 59 -11.15 0.00 -8.37
N LEU A 60 -12.22 -0.44 -7.68
CA LEU A 60 -13.18 -1.41 -8.18
C LEU A 60 -13.89 -0.89 -9.43
N THR A 61 -14.33 0.37 -9.42
CA THR A 61 -14.95 1.02 -10.58
C THR A 61 -14.04 0.96 -11.78
N LEU A 62 -12.77 1.32 -11.61
CA LEU A 62 -11.79 1.33 -12.69
C LEU A 62 -11.47 -0.07 -13.20
N ILE A 63 -11.34 -1.05 -12.29
CA ILE A 63 -11.12 -2.46 -12.62
C ILE A 63 -12.28 -2.98 -13.47
N ILE A 64 -13.51 -2.83 -12.99
CA ILE A 64 -14.70 -3.34 -13.66
C ILE A 64 -14.89 -2.60 -15.00
N ALA A 65 -14.78 -1.27 -15.00
CA ALA A 65 -14.91 -0.50 -16.23
C ALA A 65 -13.87 -0.90 -17.28
N SER A 66 -12.61 -1.13 -16.89
CA SER A 66 -11.56 -1.58 -17.80
C SER A 66 -11.77 -3.00 -18.33
N ALA A 67 -12.39 -3.88 -17.53
CA ALA A 67 -12.69 -5.25 -17.91
C ALA A 67 -13.84 -5.33 -18.93
N PHE A 68 -14.84 -4.47 -18.80
CA PHE A 68 -16.00 -4.45 -19.69
C PHE A 68 -15.83 -3.53 -20.92
N SER A 69 -14.87 -2.59 -20.91
CA SER A 69 -14.63 -1.67 -22.03
C SER A 69 -13.61 -2.23 -23.03
N GLN A 70 -14.07 -3.05 -23.99
CA GLN A 70 -13.18 -3.75 -24.94
C GLN A 70 -12.33 -2.80 -25.80
N LYS A 71 -12.89 -1.65 -26.18
CA LYS A 71 -12.21 -0.61 -26.98
C LYS A 71 -11.54 0.48 -26.14
N GLY A 72 -11.52 0.30 -24.81
CA GLY A 72 -11.02 1.29 -23.85
C GLY A 72 -12.11 2.23 -23.32
N LEU A 73 -11.76 2.96 -22.26
CA LEU A 73 -12.70 3.81 -21.51
C LEU A 73 -13.15 5.06 -22.27
N ASP A 74 -12.41 5.49 -23.29
CA ASP A 74 -12.66 6.72 -24.04
C ASP A 74 -13.46 6.50 -25.34
N ASP A 75 -13.76 5.25 -25.71
CA ASP A 75 -14.40 4.94 -26.99
C ASP A 75 -15.86 5.40 -27.05
N GLU A 76 -16.27 6.12 -28.09
CA GLU A 76 -17.64 6.65 -28.20
C GLU A 76 -18.64 5.68 -28.83
N THR A 77 -18.18 4.57 -29.43
CA THR A 77 -19.01 3.72 -30.29
C THR A 77 -20.25 3.19 -29.56
N GLU A 78 -20.05 2.60 -28.39
CA GLU A 78 -21.13 2.02 -27.57
C GLU A 78 -22.14 3.08 -27.10
N ILE A 79 -21.67 4.29 -26.83
CA ILE A 79 -22.51 5.40 -26.35
C ILE A 79 -23.39 5.94 -27.47
N ILE A 80 -22.84 6.01 -28.69
CA ILE A 80 -23.61 6.38 -29.89
C ILE A 80 -24.69 5.32 -30.15
N GLU A 81 -24.37 4.03 -30.00
CA GLU A 81 -25.36 2.96 -30.13
C GLU A 81 -26.47 3.05 -29.08
N ILE A 82 -26.12 3.32 -27.83
CA ILE A 82 -27.09 3.56 -26.74
C ILE A 82 -27.99 4.75 -27.08
N LYS A 83 -27.40 5.89 -27.50
CA LYS A 83 -28.15 7.08 -27.88
C LYS A 83 -29.15 6.79 -29.00
N ASN A 84 -28.71 6.11 -30.06
CA ASN A 84 -29.58 5.70 -31.16
C ASN A 84 -30.72 4.79 -30.69
N LYS A 85 -30.44 3.83 -29.80
CA LYS A 85 -31.49 2.96 -29.22
C LYS A 85 -32.50 3.77 -28.38
N MET A 86 -32.03 4.74 -27.60
CA MET A 86 -32.91 5.62 -26.82
C MET A 86 -33.77 6.51 -27.70
N ASP A 87 -33.22 7.04 -28.78
CA ASP A 87 -33.95 7.85 -29.76
C ASP A 87 -34.99 7.02 -30.53
N LEU A 88 -34.67 5.79 -30.91
CA LEU A 88 -35.61 4.88 -31.58
C LEU A 88 -36.74 4.42 -30.65
N ALA A 89 -36.43 4.17 -29.38
CA ALA A 89 -37.42 3.74 -28.40
C ALA A 89 -38.22 4.90 -27.78
N GLY A 90 -37.79 6.14 -27.95
CA GLY A 90 -38.42 7.32 -27.36
C GLY A 90 -38.36 7.34 -25.83
N VAL A 91 -37.28 6.80 -25.24
CA VAL A 91 -37.11 6.70 -23.78
C VAL A 91 -36.06 7.67 -23.27
N ASP A 92 -36.27 8.17 -22.05
CA ASP A 92 -35.33 9.07 -21.37
C ASP A 92 -34.29 8.33 -20.52
N LYS A 93 -34.49 7.02 -20.33
CA LYS A 93 -33.61 6.15 -19.56
C LYS A 93 -33.31 4.86 -20.30
N PHE A 94 -32.12 4.33 -20.10
CA PHE A 94 -31.66 3.08 -20.70
C PHE A 94 -30.87 2.25 -19.71
N VAL A 95 -30.93 0.93 -19.86
CA VAL A 95 -30.12 -0.02 -19.09
C VAL A 95 -29.02 -0.55 -20.00
N PRO A 96 -27.75 -0.17 -19.80
CA PRO A 96 -26.68 -0.46 -20.75
C PRO A 96 -26.16 -1.89 -20.68
N ILE A 97 -26.38 -2.60 -19.58
CA ILE A 97 -25.87 -3.95 -19.34
C ILE A 97 -27.05 -4.86 -19.06
N ASP A 98 -27.26 -5.85 -19.93
CA ASP A 98 -28.33 -6.83 -19.77
C ASP A 98 -28.15 -7.62 -18.45
N GLY A 99 -29.19 -7.58 -17.63
CA GLY A 99 -29.19 -8.24 -16.32
C GLY A 99 -28.48 -7.47 -15.22
N VAL A 100 -28.16 -6.18 -15.41
CA VAL A 100 -27.70 -5.27 -14.36
C VAL A 100 -28.61 -4.03 -14.35
N MET A 101 -29.37 -3.82 -13.27
CA MET A 101 -30.33 -2.72 -13.13
C MET A 101 -29.66 -1.38 -12.80
N VAL A 102 -28.74 -0.93 -13.66
CA VAL A 102 -28.13 0.40 -13.60
C VAL A 102 -28.69 1.23 -14.74
N GLU A 103 -29.34 2.35 -14.42
CA GLU A 103 -30.00 3.20 -15.40
C GLU A 103 -29.12 4.41 -15.76
N ILE A 104 -29.02 4.71 -17.05
CA ILE A 104 -28.44 5.95 -17.55
C ILE A 104 -29.53 6.83 -18.13
N SER A 105 -29.47 8.13 -17.83
CA SER A 105 -30.41 9.11 -18.38
C SER A 105 -29.89 9.73 -19.67
N ARG A 106 -30.80 10.24 -20.51
CA ARG A 106 -30.44 11.01 -21.72
C ARG A 106 -29.53 12.19 -21.40
N ARG A 107 -29.78 12.86 -20.27
CA ARG A 107 -28.95 13.94 -19.76
C ARG A 107 -27.52 13.50 -19.48
N ASP A 108 -27.33 12.31 -18.89
CA ASP A 108 -25.99 11.79 -18.62
C ASP A 108 -25.18 11.58 -19.90
N ILE A 109 -25.83 11.13 -20.98
CA ILE A 109 -25.20 10.93 -22.29
C ILE A 109 -24.80 12.26 -22.94
N GLU A 110 -25.56 13.33 -22.68
CA GLU A 110 -25.32 14.66 -23.26
C GLU A 110 -24.28 15.48 -22.47
N GLU A 111 -24.24 15.31 -21.14
CA GLU A 111 -23.40 16.13 -20.25
C GLU A 111 -22.05 15.47 -19.90
N LEU A 112 -21.96 14.13 -19.91
CA LEU A 112 -20.75 13.41 -19.50
C LEU A 112 -19.88 13.01 -20.69
N SER A 113 -18.57 13.04 -20.47
CA SER A 113 -17.63 12.42 -21.41
C SER A 113 -17.85 10.90 -21.46
N PRO A 114 -17.42 10.22 -22.53
CA PRO A 114 -17.52 8.76 -22.65
C PRO A 114 -16.93 8.01 -21.47
N ARG A 115 -15.78 8.48 -20.99
CA ARG A 115 -15.09 7.96 -19.82
C ARG A 115 -15.93 8.13 -18.56
N ASP A 116 -16.43 9.34 -18.32
CA ASP A 116 -17.15 9.65 -17.09
C ASP A 116 -18.49 8.92 -17.03
N LEU A 117 -19.17 8.76 -18.18
CA LEU A 117 -20.40 7.96 -18.27
C LEU A 117 -20.14 6.50 -17.90
N ARG A 118 -19.08 5.88 -18.46
CA ARG A 118 -18.70 4.51 -18.11
C ARG A 118 -18.34 4.38 -16.63
N LEU A 119 -17.51 5.27 -16.11
CA LEU A 119 -17.13 5.26 -14.69
C LEU A 119 -18.36 5.41 -13.80
N LYS A 120 -19.34 6.24 -14.16
CA LYS A 120 -20.61 6.36 -13.43
C LYS A 120 -21.37 5.04 -13.39
N ILE A 121 -21.56 4.38 -14.54
CA ILE A 121 -22.26 3.07 -14.63
C ILE A 121 -21.57 2.04 -13.73
N PHE A 122 -20.25 1.91 -13.86
CA PHE A 122 -19.49 0.91 -13.11
C PHE A 122 -19.29 1.27 -11.64
N ALA A 123 -19.45 2.54 -11.25
CA ALA A 123 -19.39 2.94 -9.85
C ALA A 123 -20.57 2.39 -9.04
N GLU A 124 -21.76 2.30 -9.62
CA GLU A 124 -22.91 1.66 -8.95
C GLU A 124 -22.64 0.18 -8.70
N ILE A 125 -22.08 -0.53 -9.68
CA ILE A 125 -21.69 -1.94 -9.55
C ILE A 125 -20.57 -2.10 -8.50
N ALA A 126 -19.57 -1.22 -8.52
CA ALA A 126 -18.48 -1.21 -7.55
C ALA A 126 -18.98 -0.97 -6.11
N ASN A 127 -19.97 -0.09 -5.92
CA ASN A 127 -20.59 0.16 -4.63
C ASN A 127 -21.25 -1.11 -4.06
N LEU A 128 -22.01 -1.82 -4.90
CA LEU A 128 -22.64 -3.08 -4.52
C LEU A 128 -21.60 -4.12 -4.11
N LEU A 129 -20.57 -4.30 -4.94
CA LEU A 129 -19.49 -5.25 -4.68
C LEU A 129 -18.68 -4.90 -3.43
N TYR A 130 -18.44 -3.62 -3.16
CA TYR A 130 -17.78 -3.19 -1.94
C TYR A 130 -18.61 -3.53 -0.70
N SER A 131 -19.92 -3.26 -0.76
CA SER A 131 -20.83 -3.48 0.37
C SER A 131 -21.02 -4.96 0.71
N GLN A 132 -20.93 -5.84 -0.30
CA GLN A 132 -21.25 -7.26 -0.22
C GLN A 132 -22.66 -7.55 0.32
N ASP A 133 -23.63 -6.65 0.08
CA ASP A 133 -25.02 -6.92 0.42
C ASP A 133 -25.62 -7.91 -0.60
N GLU A 134 -25.74 -9.18 -0.21
CA GLU A 134 -26.30 -10.24 -1.06
C GLU A 134 -27.73 -9.91 -1.53
N GLN A 135 -28.54 -9.20 -0.75
CA GLN A 135 -29.90 -8.84 -1.16
C GLN A 135 -29.86 -7.77 -2.25
N GLU A 136 -28.99 -6.78 -2.11
CA GLU A 136 -28.82 -5.72 -3.10
C GLU A 136 -28.19 -6.24 -4.39
N ILE A 137 -27.16 -7.09 -4.28
CA ILE A 137 -26.53 -7.77 -5.43
C ILE A 137 -27.56 -8.63 -6.17
N ASN A 138 -28.40 -9.39 -5.47
CA ASN A 138 -29.42 -10.24 -6.11
C ASN A 138 -30.55 -9.45 -6.77
N ARG A 139 -30.84 -8.23 -6.29
CA ARG A 139 -31.83 -7.33 -6.91
C ARG A 139 -31.26 -6.64 -8.14
N THR A 140 -30.01 -6.18 -8.07
CA THR A 140 -29.41 -5.39 -9.14
C THR A 140 -28.81 -6.25 -10.24
N ILE A 141 -28.20 -7.39 -9.90
CA ILE A 141 -27.64 -8.33 -10.87
C ILE A 141 -28.59 -9.53 -10.96
N THR A 142 -29.24 -9.70 -12.11
CA THR A 142 -30.15 -10.84 -12.38
C THR A 142 -29.50 -11.93 -13.22
N ASN A 143 -28.36 -11.64 -13.86
CA ASN A 143 -27.61 -12.60 -14.65
C ASN A 143 -26.68 -13.47 -13.78
N ASP A 144 -26.92 -14.77 -13.73
CA ASP A 144 -26.15 -15.74 -12.95
C ASP A 144 -24.69 -15.91 -13.41
N GLU A 145 -24.39 -15.68 -14.69
CA GLU A 145 -23.02 -15.73 -15.20
C GLU A 145 -22.17 -14.57 -14.65
N ILE A 146 -22.77 -13.38 -14.60
CA ILE A 146 -22.12 -12.19 -14.03
C ILE A 146 -21.87 -12.40 -12.53
N LYS A 147 -22.84 -12.96 -11.79
CA LYS A 147 -22.66 -13.28 -10.36
C LYS A 147 -21.52 -14.25 -10.13
N LYS A 148 -21.49 -15.38 -10.86
CA LYS A 148 -20.40 -16.36 -10.75
C LYS A 148 -19.05 -15.78 -11.13
N GLY A 149 -19.00 -14.91 -12.14
CA GLY A 149 -17.77 -14.20 -12.51
C GLY A 149 -17.24 -13.32 -11.37
N LEU A 150 -18.14 -12.61 -10.69
CA LEU A 150 -17.82 -11.73 -9.56
C LEU A 150 -17.42 -12.51 -8.30
N GLU A 151 -18.09 -13.62 -8.00
CA GLU A 151 -17.74 -14.50 -6.87
C GLU A 151 -16.37 -15.16 -7.03
N ASN A 152 -16.02 -15.59 -8.26
CA ASN A 152 -14.74 -16.24 -8.55
C ASN A 152 -13.55 -15.27 -8.60
N ALA A 153 -13.80 -13.96 -8.66
CA ALA A 153 -12.76 -12.94 -8.64
C ALA A 153 -12.28 -12.71 -7.20
N GLY A 154 -11.55 -13.67 -6.64
CA GLY A 154 -11.12 -13.69 -5.23
C GLY A 154 -10.33 -12.45 -4.76
N PHE A 155 -9.73 -11.67 -5.67
CA PHE A 155 -9.09 -10.39 -5.34
C PHE A 155 -10.11 -9.29 -4.97
N LEU A 156 -11.35 -9.34 -5.49
CA LEU A 156 -12.42 -8.41 -5.13
C LEU A 156 -12.79 -8.55 -3.65
N GLY A 157 -12.69 -9.77 -3.11
CA GLY A 157 -12.89 -10.04 -1.69
C GLY A 157 -11.94 -9.23 -0.80
N VAL A 158 -10.70 -9.01 -1.23
CA VAL A 158 -9.71 -8.20 -0.49
C VAL A 158 -10.08 -6.72 -0.49
N ILE A 159 -10.65 -6.21 -1.59
CA ILE A 159 -11.05 -4.79 -1.76
C ILE A 159 -12.46 -4.52 -1.24
N SER A 160 -13.14 -5.53 -0.69
CA SER A 160 -14.47 -5.39 -0.10
C SER A 160 -14.45 -4.74 1.29
N LYS A 161 -15.64 -4.39 1.80
CA LYS A 161 -15.82 -3.94 3.19
C LYS A 161 -15.34 -4.97 4.22
N ASN A 162 -15.53 -6.26 3.95
CA ASN A 162 -15.02 -7.32 4.82
C ASN A 162 -13.50 -7.43 4.74
N GLY A 163 -12.94 -7.33 3.54
CA GLY A 163 -11.50 -7.29 3.31
C GLY A 163 -10.83 -6.09 4.01
N HIS A 164 -11.48 -4.92 4.03
CA HIS A 164 -11.03 -3.76 4.79
C HIS A 164 -10.96 -4.05 6.29
N LYS A 165 -12.02 -4.61 6.88
CA LYS A 165 -12.05 -4.98 8.31
C LYS A 165 -11.01 -6.05 8.67
N GLU A 166 -10.79 -7.03 7.79
CA GLU A 166 -9.75 -8.04 7.99
C GLU A 166 -8.35 -7.42 7.93
N THR A 167 -8.12 -6.54 6.95
CA THR A 167 -6.86 -5.81 6.79
C THR A 167 -6.61 -4.88 7.98
N GLU A 168 -7.63 -4.20 8.50
CA GLU A 168 -7.57 -3.38 9.71
C GLU A 168 -7.12 -4.20 10.93
N LYS A 169 -7.69 -5.40 11.12
CA LYS A 169 -7.28 -6.31 12.20
C LYS A 169 -5.83 -6.75 12.05
N LEU A 170 -5.44 -7.19 10.85
CA LEU A 170 -4.08 -7.61 10.55
C LEU A 170 -3.07 -6.48 10.74
N PHE A 171 -3.40 -5.27 10.28
CA PHE A 171 -2.63 -4.07 10.51
C PHE A 171 -2.46 -3.78 12.00
N SER A 172 -3.56 -3.83 12.77
CA SER A 172 -3.54 -3.60 14.21
C SER A 172 -2.66 -4.61 14.96
N TYR A 173 -2.74 -5.89 14.61
CA TYR A 173 -1.89 -6.93 15.18
C TYR A 173 -0.41 -6.76 14.80
N ALA A 174 -0.13 -6.46 13.54
CA ALA A 174 1.23 -6.21 13.06
C ALA A 174 1.85 -5.00 13.76
N LEU A 175 1.07 -3.91 13.90
CA LEU A 175 1.49 -2.70 14.59
C LEU A 175 1.77 -2.96 16.08
N LEU A 176 0.87 -3.67 16.78
CA LEU A 176 1.06 -4.04 18.18
C LEU A 176 2.32 -4.89 18.36
N LEU A 177 2.54 -5.88 17.48
CA LEU A 177 3.73 -6.71 17.49
C LEU A 177 5.01 -5.88 17.23
N ALA A 178 4.97 -4.96 16.26
CA ALA A 178 6.06 -4.03 15.98
C ALA A 178 6.40 -3.15 17.19
N CYS A 179 5.39 -2.64 17.89
CA CYS A 179 5.55 -1.85 19.11
C CYS A 179 6.14 -2.68 20.26
N LEU A 180 5.67 -3.91 20.48
CA LEU A 180 6.19 -4.80 21.53
C LEU A 180 7.66 -5.14 21.29
N VAL A 181 8.01 -5.58 20.08
CA VAL A 181 9.40 -5.89 19.72
C VAL A 181 10.25 -4.62 19.73
N GLY A 182 9.70 -3.50 19.28
CA GLY A 182 10.34 -2.18 19.37
C GLY A 182 10.66 -1.76 20.80
N ALA A 183 9.75 -2.00 21.75
CA ALA A 183 9.96 -1.73 23.17
C ALA A 183 11.06 -2.61 23.78
N VAL A 184 11.12 -3.89 23.37
CA VAL A 184 12.24 -4.79 23.74
C VAL A 184 13.56 -4.24 23.20
N VAL A 185 13.63 -3.86 21.92
CA VAL A 185 14.82 -3.24 21.31
C VAL A 185 15.21 -1.95 22.06
N TYR A 186 14.24 -1.11 22.41
CA TYR A 186 14.46 0.13 23.16
C TYR A 186 15.07 -0.15 24.54
N SER A 187 14.56 -1.12 25.28
CA SER A 187 15.07 -1.46 26.62
C SER A 187 16.50 -2.04 26.60
N LEU A 188 16.84 -2.80 25.54
CA LEU A 188 18.16 -3.39 25.36
C LEU A 188 19.23 -2.39 24.95
N ASN A 189 18.87 -1.24 24.39
CA ASN A 189 19.81 -0.22 23.95
C ASN A 189 20.00 0.91 24.98
N LYS A 190 21.13 1.65 24.89
CA LYS A 190 21.47 2.76 25.79
C LYS A 190 21.74 4.04 25.01
N GLY A 191 21.45 5.19 25.64
CA GLY A 191 21.63 6.51 25.03
C GLY A 191 20.91 6.64 23.70
N LEU A 192 21.56 7.26 22.72
CA LEU A 192 21.00 7.47 21.38
C LEU A 192 20.78 6.19 20.57
N ASP A 193 21.40 5.06 20.97
CA ASP A 193 21.17 3.80 20.26
C ASP A 193 19.73 3.30 20.45
N ARG A 194 19.02 3.78 21.49
CA ARG A 194 17.59 3.54 21.70
C ARG A 194 16.71 4.03 20.56
N LEU A 195 17.09 5.14 19.91
CA LEU A 195 16.38 5.72 18.78
C LEU A 195 16.99 5.25 17.45
N LYS A 196 18.31 5.08 17.42
CA LYS A 196 19.04 4.67 16.21
C LYS A 196 18.59 3.30 15.70
N VAL A 197 18.45 2.31 16.58
CA VAL A 197 18.16 0.93 16.19
C VAL A 197 16.74 0.78 15.62
N PRO A 198 15.67 1.31 16.25
CA PRO A 198 14.33 1.33 15.65
C PRO A 198 14.28 2.12 14.34
N ALA A 199 14.89 3.31 14.28
CA ALA A 199 14.92 4.11 13.05
C ALA A 199 15.60 3.34 11.90
N LYS A 200 16.70 2.64 12.21
CA LYS A 200 17.36 1.74 11.26
C LYS A 200 16.43 0.61 10.84
N ALA A 201 15.69 -0.01 11.76
CA ALA A 201 14.80 -1.12 11.44
C ALA A 201 13.66 -0.68 10.50
N VAL A 202 13.07 0.51 10.74
CA VAL A 202 12.06 1.09 9.83
C VAL A 202 12.65 1.37 8.46
N LEU A 203 13.86 1.96 8.40
CA LEU A 203 14.55 2.24 7.15
C LEU A 203 14.75 0.96 6.32
N PHE A 204 15.32 -0.09 6.93
CA PHE A 204 15.54 -1.36 6.24
C PHE A 204 14.25 -2.13 5.96
N GLY A 205 13.24 -2.01 6.83
CA GLY A 205 11.94 -2.64 6.64
C GLY A 205 11.14 -2.05 5.48
N SER A 206 11.35 -0.77 5.18
CA SER A 206 10.70 -0.08 4.05
C SER A 206 11.36 -0.34 2.69
N LEU A 207 12.65 -0.73 2.67
CA LEU A 207 13.42 -0.89 1.44
C LEU A 207 12.84 -1.93 0.45
N PRO A 208 12.46 -3.16 0.87
CA PRO A 208 11.95 -4.16 -0.06
C PRO A 208 10.69 -3.69 -0.79
N GLY A 209 9.74 -3.11 -0.07
CA GLY A 209 8.50 -2.60 -0.66
C GLY A 209 8.77 -1.41 -1.58
N LEU A 210 9.61 -0.46 -1.16
CA LEU A 210 10.03 0.67 -2.00
C LEU A 210 10.64 0.19 -3.32
N LEU A 211 11.54 -0.79 -3.27
CA LEU A 211 12.23 -1.33 -4.44
C LEU A 211 11.25 -2.05 -5.38
N ILE A 212 10.36 -2.88 -4.84
CA ILE A 212 9.33 -3.56 -5.62
C ILE A 212 8.39 -2.54 -6.28
N SER A 213 7.87 -1.56 -5.54
CA SER A 213 6.98 -0.52 -6.08
C SER A 213 7.67 0.33 -7.14
N PHE A 214 8.96 0.65 -6.95
CA PHE A 214 9.74 1.39 -7.95
C PHE A 214 9.95 0.57 -9.23
N LEU A 215 10.32 -0.70 -9.11
CA LEU A 215 10.49 -1.60 -10.26
C LEU A 215 9.17 -1.80 -11.01
N LEU A 216 8.06 -2.00 -10.30
CA LEU A 216 6.73 -2.12 -10.89
C LEU A 216 6.33 -0.83 -11.60
N LYS A 217 6.55 0.34 -10.99
CA LYS A 217 6.28 1.63 -11.65
C LYS A 217 7.10 1.80 -12.92
N MET A 218 8.39 1.45 -12.87
CA MET A 218 9.28 1.52 -14.03
C MET A 218 8.81 0.58 -15.15
N LEU A 219 8.34 -0.62 -14.80
CA LEU A 219 7.81 -1.60 -15.75
C LEU A 219 6.53 -1.08 -16.42
N LEU A 220 5.61 -0.49 -15.66
CA LEU A 220 4.34 0.01 -16.18
C LEU A 220 4.41 1.39 -16.86
N SER A 221 5.49 2.15 -16.63
CA SER A 221 5.69 3.44 -17.30
C SER A 221 6.22 3.28 -18.74
N GLN A 222 6.43 2.05 -19.21
CA GLN A 222 6.85 1.82 -20.58
C GLN A 222 5.69 2.10 -21.54
N PRO A 223 5.95 2.70 -22.72
CA PRO A 223 4.92 3.11 -23.67
C PRO A 223 4.18 1.94 -24.32
N SER A 224 4.65 0.71 -24.11
CA SER A 224 3.98 -0.49 -24.59
C SER A 224 3.05 -1.03 -23.50
N PRO A 225 1.74 -1.19 -23.78
CA PRO A 225 0.84 -1.84 -22.85
C PRO A 225 1.36 -3.25 -22.52
N VAL A 226 1.16 -3.69 -21.28
CA VAL A 226 1.54 -5.05 -20.88
C VAL A 226 0.66 -6.04 -21.64
N SER A 227 1.13 -6.52 -22.80
CA SER A 227 0.42 -7.51 -23.59
C SER A 227 0.65 -8.89 -23.00
N ILE A 228 -0.39 -9.46 -22.41
CA ILE A 228 -0.36 -10.85 -21.96
C ILE A 228 -0.66 -11.71 -23.19
N SER A 229 0.34 -12.43 -23.66
CA SER A 229 0.23 -13.30 -24.82
C SER A 229 -0.78 -14.42 -24.55
N GLY A 230 -1.95 -14.32 -25.17
CA GLY A 230 -2.99 -15.34 -25.19
C GLY A 230 -4.25 -14.84 -25.88
N ASP A 231 -4.80 -15.61 -26.81
CA ASP A 231 -6.02 -15.27 -27.57
C ASP A 231 -7.31 -15.29 -26.74
N SER A 232 -7.19 -15.43 -25.41
CA SER A 232 -8.33 -15.50 -24.52
C SER A 232 -8.83 -14.10 -24.15
N GLN A 233 -10.15 -13.91 -24.15
CA GLN A 233 -10.81 -12.70 -23.63
C GLN A 233 -10.32 -12.34 -22.21
N ALA A 234 -9.98 -13.33 -21.39
CA ALA A 234 -9.39 -13.15 -20.06
C ALA A 234 -8.02 -12.45 -20.07
N ALA A 235 -7.16 -12.72 -21.07
CA ALA A 235 -5.86 -12.08 -21.20
C ALA A 235 -5.99 -10.59 -21.55
N ASN A 236 -6.97 -10.24 -22.40
CA ASN A 236 -7.29 -8.85 -22.74
C ASN A 236 -7.86 -8.10 -21.53
N ILE A 237 -8.75 -8.73 -20.77
CA ILE A 237 -9.29 -8.16 -19.52
C ILE A 237 -8.16 -7.90 -18.52
N LEU A 238 -7.28 -8.89 -18.30
CA LEU A 238 -6.18 -8.75 -17.35
C LEU A 238 -5.19 -7.67 -17.77
N SER A 239 -4.88 -7.59 -19.07
CA SER A 239 -4.05 -6.53 -19.66
C SER A 239 -4.66 -5.15 -19.40
N ASN A 240 -5.95 -4.97 -19.71
CA ASN A 240 -6.63 -3.69 -19.51
C ASN A 240 -6.70 -3.30 -18.03
N MET A 241 -6.92 -4.25 -17.13
CA MET A 241 -6.89 -4.04 -15.68
C MET A 241 -5.49 -3.63 -15.19
N ILE A 242 -4.44 -4.32 -15.64
CA ILE A 242 -3.05 -4.00 -15.29
C ILE A 242 -2.67 -2.62 -15.80
N ASN A 243 -3.09 -2.23 -17.00
CA ASN A 243 -2.74 -0.94 -17.58
C ASN A 243 -3.56 0.22 -16.99
N SER A 244 -4.78 -0.04 -16.52
CA SER A 244 -5.68 1.02 -16.03
C SER A 244 -5.62 1.20 -14.51
N ALA A 245 -5.77 0.11 -13.73
CA ALA A 245 -5.94 0.19 -12.28
C ALA A 245 -4.65 0.03 -11.47
N LEU A 246 -3.69 -0.75 -11.99
CA LEU A 246 -2.45 -1.02 -11.29
C LEU A 246 -1.54 0.23 -11.12
N PRO A 247 -1.45 1.17 -12.08
CA PRO A 247 -0.60 2.36 -11.92
C PRO A 247 -1.03 3.24 -10.75
N GLN A 248 -2.34 3.48 -10.59
CA GLN A 248 -2.89 4.26 -9.47
C GLN A 248 -2.59 3.59 -8.12
N THR A 249 -2.77 2.27 -8.08
CA THR A 249 -2.48 1.46 -6.89
C THR A 249 -0.99 1.54 -6.54
N ILE A 250 -0.10 1.39 -7.53
CA ILE A 250 1.35 1.46 -7.32
C ILE A 250 1.80 2.85 -6.86
N ASP A 251 1.16 3.92 -7.30
CA ASP A 251 1.49 5.26 -6.83
C ASP A 251 1.18 5.43 -5.33
N ILE A 252 0.09 4.86 -4.84
CA ILE A 252 -0.23 4.85 -3.40
C ILE A 252 0.82 4.03 -2.64
N PHE A 253 1.19 2.85 -3.13
CA PHE A 253 2.25 2.01 -2.57
C PHE A 253 3.58 2.79 -2.50
N LEU A 254 4.04 3.30 -3.64
CA LEU A 254 5.31 4.00 -3.77
C LEU A 254 5.36 5.23 -2.86
N ARG A 255 4.32 6.06 -2.87
CA ARG A 255 4.25 7.27 -2.05
C ARG A 255 4.32 6.94 -0.56
N THR A 256 3.61 5.90 -0.12
CA THR A 256 3.61 5.48 1.29
C THR A 256 4.98 4.96 1.72
N TYR A 257 5.57 4.04 0.96
CA TYR A 257 6.92 3.52 1.23
C TYR A 257 7.98 4.63 1.18
N LEU A 258 7.87 5.57 0.24
CA LEU A 258 8.78 6.71 0.11
C LEU A 258 8.70 7.61 1.34
N TRP A 259 7.50 7.96 1.81
CA TRP A 259 7.35 8.77 3.02
C TRP A 259 7.91 8.08 4.26
N VAL A 260 7.65 6.78 4.43
CA VAL A 260 8.22 6.01 5.55
C VAL A 260 9.74 5.94 5.47
N PHE A 261 10.29 5.76 4.25
CA PHE A 261 11.73 5.76 4.02
C PHE A 261 12.36 7.13 4.32
N ILE A 262 11.83 8.23 3.78
CA ILE A 262 12.36 9.58 3.97
C ILE A 262 12.30 9.99 5.44
N THR A 263 11.18 9.75 6.12
CA THR A 263 11.01 10.09 7.53
C THR A 263 11.98 9.31 8.40
N SER A 264 12.11 7.99 8.20
CA SER A 264 13.06 7.17 8.95
C SER A 264 14.53 7.50 8.64
N ALA A 265 14.86 7.77 7.38
CA ALA A 265 16.18 8.23 6.96
C ALA A 265 16.54 9.56 7.61
N SER A 266 15.62 10.53 7.63
CA SER A 266 15.82 11.85 8.23
C SER A 266 16.10 11.75 9.72
N VAL A 267 15.32 10.94 10.45
CA VAL A 267 15.56 10.66 11.88
C VAL A 267 16.93 10.01 12.08
N TYR A 268 17.28 9.01 11.26
CA TYR A 268 18.56 8.33 11.36
C TYR A 268 19.75 9.26 11.10
N ILE A 269 19.69 10.09 10.05
CA ILE A 269 20.70 11.08 9.69
C ILE A 269 20.83 12.14 10.80
N GLY A 270 19.71 12.64 11.35
CA GLY A 270 19.72 13.59 12.46
C GLY A 270 20.47 13.04 13.69
N ILE A 271 20.28 11.76 14.01
CA ILE A 271 21.01 11.08 15.10
C ILE A 271 22.52 11.02 14.80
N LEU A 272 22.91 10.76 13.54
CA LEU A 272 24.33 10.74 13.16
C LEU A 272 24.97 12.13 13.24
N ILE A 273 24.27 13.16 12.76
CA ILE A 273 24.71 14.56 12.85
C ILE A 273 24.90 14.95 14.31
N TYR A 274 23.92 14.68 15.18
CA TYR A 274 24.03 14.96 16.61
C TYR A 274 25.23 14.27 17.26
N LYS A 275 25.46 12.98 16.95
CA LYS A 275 26.64 12.25 17.45
C LYS A 275 27.95 12.86 16.97
N PHE A 276 28.00 13.31 15.72
CA PHE A 276 29.18 13.94 15.13
C PHE A 276 29.50 15.27 15.81
N TRP A 277 28.50 16.15 15.97
CA TRP A 277 28.64 17.42 16.66
C TRP A 277 29.07 17.25 18.11
N ASN A 278 28.44 16.34 18.86
CA ASN A 278 28.80 16.09 20.25
C ASN A 278 30.26 15.60 20.37
N LYS A 279 30.73 14.77 19.42
CA LYS A 279 32.12 14.32 19.37
C LYS A 279 33.11 15.44 19.04
N LEU A 280 32.75 16.38 18.16
CA LEU A 280 33.59 17.53 17.83
C LEU A 280 33.71 18.51 19.01
N PHE A 281 32.60 18.81 19.69
CA PHE A 281 32.62 19.71 20.86
C PHE A 281 33.34 19.09 22.06
N ALA A 282 33.11 17.81 22.34
CA ALA A 282 33.86 17.11 23.39
C ALA A 282 35.38 17.11 23.15
N ARG A 283 35.81 17.06 21.88
CA ARG A 283 37.23 17.19 21.52
C ARG A 283 37.79 18.60 21.74
N ARG A 284 36.99 19.65 21.54
CA ARG A 284 37.44 21.03 21.76
C ARG A 284 37.66 21.35 23.24
N VAL A 285 36.80 20.85 24.13
CA VAL A 285 36.93 21.06 25.59
C VAL A 285 38.20 20.41 26.15
N ASN A 286 38.61 19.25 25.62
CA ASN A 286 39.84 18.57 26.05
C ASN A 286 41.14 19.17 25.51
N ILE A 287 41.10 20.18 24.63
CA ILE A 287 42.31 20.85 24.09
C ILE A 287 42.62 22.15 24.88
N SER A 288 41.69 22.62 25.70
CA SER A 288 41.81 23.84 26.51
C SER A 288 42.21 23.61 27.98
N GLU A 289 42.50 22.37 28.37
CA GLU A 289 43.12 21.99 29.67
C GLU A 289 44.55 21.51 29.45
#